data_AF-A0A850J8H5-F1
#
_entry.id   AF-A0A850J8H5-F1
#
_cell.length_a   1.000
_cell.length_b   1.000
_cell.length_c   1.000
_cell.angle_alpha   90.00
_cell.angle_beta   90.00
_cell.angle_gamma   90.00
#
_symmetry.space_group_name_H-M   'P 1'
#
loop_
_entity.id
_entity.type
_entity.pdbx_description
1 polymer ?
#
loop_
_entity_poly.entity_id
_entity_poly.type
_entity_poly.pdbx_seq_one_letter_code
_entity_poly.pdbx_strand_id
1 'polypeptide(L)' 'MSKRDEDKPLADRRAEADAPQDEEPDFAEERTPGPTDPPIAEAETPGGEDDGYSPQTRVP' A
#
# COMPACT_ATOMS: atom_id res chain seq x y z
N MET A 1 -39.81 3.40 -12.44
CA MET A 1 -38.79 4.21 -13.12
C MET A 1 -37.58 3.32 -13.35
N SER A 2 -37.17 3.12 -14.60
CA SER A 2 -35.95 2.36 -14.90
C SER A 2 -34.73 3.23 -14.59
N LYS A 3 -33.75 2.72 -13.83
CA LYS A 3 -32.46 3.39 -13.64
C LYS A 3 -31.75 3.45 -15.00
N ARG A 4 -31.18 4.60 -15.35
CA ARG A 4 -30.37 4.77 -16.56
C ARG A 4 -28.95 4.31 -16.27
N ASP A 5 -28.19 3.94 -17.30
CA ASP A 5 -26.81 3.48 -17.11
C ASP A 5 -25.91 4.55 -16.49
N GLU A 6 -26.16 5.83 -16.75
CA GLU A 6 -25.48 6.97 -16.12
C GLU A 6 -25.71 7.07 -14.60
N ASP A 7 -26.79 6.46 -14.08
CA ASP A 7 -27.08 6.41 -12.65
C ASP A 7 -26.28 5.28 -11.93
N LYS A 8 -25.55 4.45 -12.68
CA LYS A 8 -24.74 3.36 -12.12
C LYS A 8 -23.38 3.90 -11.61
N PRO A 9 -22.87 3.35 -10.48
CA PRO A 9 -21.49 3.56 -10.05
C PRO A 9 -20.49 3.29 -11.18
N LEU A 10 -19.39 4.03 -11.18
CA LEU A 10 -18.38 3.94 -12.24
C LEU A 10 -17.76 2.53 -12.31
N ALA A 11 -17.56 1.88 -11.15
CA ALA A 11 -17.03 0.52 -11.07
C ALA A 11 -17.93 -0.49 -11.79
N ASP A 12 -19.24 -0.45 -11.51
CA ASP A 12 -20.22 -1.35 -12.12
C ASP A 12 -20.29 -1.16 -13.65
N ARG A 13 -20.23 0.09 -14.12
CA ARG A 13 -20.17 0.39 -15.56
C ARG A 13 -18.90 -0.12 -16.23
N ARG A 14 -17.76 -0.06 -15.54
CA ARG A 14 -16.48 -0.58 -16.06
C ARG A 14 -16.47 -2.10 -16.12
N ALA A 15 -17.00 -2.76 -15.09
CA ALA A 15 -17.12 -4.21 -15.03
C ALA A 15 -18.06 -4.76 -16.13
N GLU A 16 -19.21 -4.11 -16.35
CA GLU A 16 -20.14 -4.49 -17.43
C GLU A 16 -19.55 -4.29 -18.84
N ALA A 17 -18.67 -3.28 -19.00
CA ALA A 17 -17.99 -2.99 -20.26
C ALA A 17 -16.74 -3.85 -20.51
N ASP A 18 -16.45 -4.80 -19.62
CA ASP A 18 -15.21 -5.60 -19.62
C ASP A 18 -13.96 -4.72 -19.76
N ALA A 19 -14.02 -3.52 -19.17
CA ALA A 19 -12.93 -2.57 -19.22
C ALA A 19 -11.75 -3.12 -18.40
N PRO A 20 -10.50 -2.99 -18.92
CA PRO A 20 -9.32 -3.40 -18.18
C PRO A 20 -9.36 -2.80 -16.78
N GLN A 21 -9.38 -3.68 -15.77
CA GLN A 21 -9.11 -3.23 -14.42
C GLN A 21 -7.63 -2.88 -14.38
N ASP A 22 -7.28 -1.77 -13.75
CA ASP A 22 -5.88 -1.49 -13.46
C ASP A 22 -5.39 -2.66 -12.61
N GLU A 23 -4.53 -3.50 -13.20
CA GLU A 23 -3.66 -4.39 -12.45
C GLU A 23 -2.68 -3.44 -11.74
N GLU A 24 -3.14 -2.82 -10.64
CA GLU A 24 -2.29 -2.00 -9.81
C GLU A 24 -1.05 -2.86 -9.51
N PRO A 25 0.15 -2.43 -9.92
CA PRO A 25 1.35 -3.16 -9.57
C PRO A 25 1.36 -3.30 -8.06
N ASP A 26 1.68 -4.51 -7.57
CA ASP A 26 1.76 -4.75 -6.14
C ASP A 26 2.83 -3.84 -5.55
N PHE A 27 2.37 -2.74 -4.94
CA PHE A 27 3.23 -1.72 -4.36
C PHE A 27 4.07 -2.28 -3.19
N ALA A 28 3.74 -3.47 -2.69
CA ALA A 28 4.54 -4.15 -1.68
C ALA A 28 5.88 -4.65 -2.24
N GLU A 29 5.98 -4.94 -3.54
CA GLU A 29 7.23 -5.39 -4.15
C GLU A 29 8.29 -4.29 -4.16
N GLU A 30 7.89 -3.01 -4.25
CA GLU A 30 8.81 -1.86 -4.29
C GLU A 30 9.66 -1.68 -3.02
N ARG A 31 9.26 -2.30 -1.90
CA ARG A 31 9.97 -2.24 -0.62
C ARG A 31 10.89 -3.43 -0.39
N THR A 32 10.91 -4.42 -1.28
CA THR A 32 11.72 -5.62 -1.09
C THR A 32 13.18 -5.28 -1.39
N PRO A 33 14.12 -5.47 -0.43
CA PRO A 33 15.53 -5.23 -0.67
C PRO A 33 16.04 -6.05 -1.87
N GLY A 34 16.67 -5.38 -2.81
CA GLY A 34 17.33 -5.97 -3.97
C GLY A 34 18.65 -6.65 -3.61
N PRO A 35 19.28 -7.37 -4.56
CA PRO A 35 20.50 -8.13 -4.31
C PRO A 35 21.72 -7.25 -3.98
N THR A 36 21.66 -5.95 -4.30
CA THR A 36 22.70 -4.97 -3.99
C THR A 36 22.37 -4.13 -2.77
N ASP A 37 21.18 -4.28 -2.19
CA ASP A 37 20.78 -3.50 -1.03
C ASP A 37 21.50 -4.03 0.21
N PRO A 38 21.89 -3.14 1.15
CA PRO A 38 22.46 -3.57 2.41
C PRO A 38 21.43 -4.41 3.19
N PRO A 39 21.90 -5.36 4.02
CA PRO A 39 21.00 -6.13 4.87
C PRO A 39 20.22 -5.21 5.81
N ILE A 40 18.98 -5.59 6.10
CA ILE A 40 18.19 -4.95 7.17
C ILE A 40 18.95 -5.13 8.48
N ALA A 41 19.05 -4.05 9.25
CA ALA A 41 19.75 -4.06 10.52
C ALA A 41 19.01 -4.95 11.54
N GLU A 42 19.73 -5.71 12.37
CA GLU A 42 19.10 -6.55 13.39
C GLU A 42 18.44 -5.68 14.48
N ALA A 43 17.41 -6.21 15.15
CA ALA A 43 16.66 -5.44 16.15
C ALA A 43 17.53 -4.90 17.31
N GLU A 44 18.64 -5.57 17.63
CA GLU A 44 19.56 -5.17 18.70
C GLU A 44 20.67 -4.22 18.23
N THR A 45 20.71 -3.86 16.93
CA THR A 45 21.71 -2.92 16.42
C THR A 45 21.37 -1.48 16.82
N PRO A 46 22.32 -0.72 17.39
CA PRO A 46 22.10 0.68 17.71
C PRO A 46 21.69 1.50 16.48
N GLY A 47 20.66 2.33 16.63
CA GLY A 47 20.10 3.15 15.54
C GLY A 47 19.13 2.41 14.62
N GLY A 48 18.67 1.20 15.01
CA GLY A 48 17.56 0.51 14.34
C GLY A 48 16.25 1.27 14.42
N GLU A 49 15.25 0.84 13.66
CA GLU A 49 13.93 1.49 13.56
C GLU A 49 13.18 1.63 14.91
N ASP A 50 13.46 0.73 15.86
CA ASP A 50 12.94 0.79 17.22
C ASP A 50 13.80 1.64 18.18
N ASP A 51 15.00 2.03 17.77
CA ASP A 51 15.96 2.73 18.61
C ASP A 51 15.74 4.25 18.53
N GLY A 52 15.45 4.88 19.67
CA GLY A 52 15.20 6.33 19.75
C GLY A 52 13.79 6.79 19.37
N TYR A 53 12.89 5.90 18.94
CA TYR A 53 11.46 6.25 18.80
C TYR A 53 10.76 6.25 20.15
N SER A 54 10.46 7.44 20.69
CA SER A 54 9.49 7.56 21.78
C SER A 54 8.13 7.93 21.19
N PRO A 55 7.06 7.17 21.47
CA PRO A 55 5.72 7.55 21.05
C PRO A 55 5.39 8.95 21.55
N GLN A 56 4.81 9.78 20.68
CA GLN A 56 4.34 11.13 21.03
C GLN A 56 3.27 11.13 22.15
N THR A 57 2.66 9.98 22.41
CA THR A 57 1.66 9.78 23.47
C THR A 57 2.25 9.25 24.78
N ARG A 58 3.56 8.96 24.85
CA ARG A 58 4.22 8.55 26.10
C ARG A 58 4.34 9.78 27.00
N VAL A 59 3.56 9.79 28.07
CA VAL A 59 3.66 10.79 29.15
C VAL A 59 4.87 10.42 30.03
N PRO A 60 5.71 11.39 30.49
CA PRO A 60 6.87 11.13 31.34
C PRO A 60 6.53 10.45 32.68
#